data_AF-A0A7X7P3T3-F1
#
_entry.id   AF-A0A7X7P3T3-F1
#
_cell.length_a   1.000
_cell.length_b   1.000
_cell.length_c   1.000
_cell.angle_alpha   90.00
_cell.angle_beta   90.00
_cell.angle_gamma   90.00
#
_symmetry.space_group_name_H-M   'P 1'
#
loop_
_entity.id
_entity.type
_entity.pdbx_description
1 polymer ?
#
loop_
_entity_poly.entity_id
_entity_poly.type
_entity_poly.pdbx_seq_one_letter_code
_entity_poly.pdbx_strand_id
1 'polypeptide(L)'
;APSRKGDDYLRFLLQELKPMVDEKWRTDPERSCIAGSSMGGLISFYAAWKHPEVFSGAACLSPAFVERYGSECFRMVEADREHLPDLDLFLSCGGAAGLEAELLDGTLKMADRLKSAGFPESRLTVRIESWAEHNEEAWARMTPHWLRFLFARPQRTQPDPGTGGRS
;
A
#
# COMPACT_ATOMS: atom_id res chain seq x y z
N ALA A 1 -12.09 8.47 2.28
CA ALA A 1 -11.70 7.04 2.26
C ALA A 1 -12.61 6.17 1.40
N PRO A 2 -12.22 4.89 1.16
CA PRO A 2 -13.09 3.85 0.60
C PRO A 2 -14.46 3.72 1.29
N SER A 3 -14.60 4.20 2.53
CA SER A 3 -15.88 4.46 3.22
C SER A 3 -15.67 5.40 4.42
N ARG A 4 -16.74 5.94 5.01
CA ARG A 4 -16.66 6.71 6.28
C ARG A 4 -15.97 5.91 7.40
N LYS A 5 -16.27 4.61 7.51
CA LYS A 5 -15.61 3.72 8.47
C LYS A 5 -14.11 3.57 8.18
N GLY A 6 -13.70 3.68 6.91
CA GLY A 6 -12.30 3.70 6.51
C GLY A 6 -11.56 4.96 6.99
N ASP A 7 -12.19 6.13 6.91
CA ASP A 7 -11.61 7.38 7.44
C ASP A 7 -11.50 7.31 8.97
N ASP A 8 -12.51 6.78 9.65
CA ASP A 8 -12.49 6.59 11.10
C ASP A 8 -11.40 5.58 11.54
N TYR A 9 -11.24 4.47 10.81
CA TYR A 9 -10.16 3.50 11.03
C TYR A 9 -8.78 4.14 10.84
N LEU A 10 -8.60 4.92 9.77
CA LEU A 10 -7.34 5.57 9.49
C LEU A 10 -7.00 6.63 10.56
N ARG A 11 -7.99 7.39 11.02
CA ARG A 11 -7.82 8.32 12.14
C ARG A 11 -7.34 7.60 13.41
N PHE A 12 -7.96 6.47 13.75
CA PHE A 12 -7.52 5.65 14.89
C PHE A 12 -6.06 5.18 14.72
N LEU A 13 -5.68 4.71 13.52
CA LEU A 13 -4.30 4.29 13.27
C LEU A 13 -3.30 5.44 13.47
N LEU A 14 -3.60 6.61 12.91
CA LEU A 14 -2.67 7.75 12.84
C LEU A 14 -2.61 8.56 14.13
N GLN A 15 -3.73 8.72 14.82
CA GLN A 15 -3.85 9.62 15.96
C GLN A 15 -3.81 8.91 17.31
N GLU A 16 -4.03 7.60 17.33
CA GLU A 16 -4.10 6.82 18.57
C GLU A 16 -3.09 5.68 18.56
N LEU A 17 -3.23 4.71 17.65
CA LEU A 17 -2.47 3.46 17.69
C LEU A 17 -0.97 3.68 17.44
N LYS A 18 -0.60 4.29 16.30
CA LYS A 18 0.80 4.48 15.94
C LYS A 18 1.53 5.37 16.96
N PRO A 19 1.00 6.53 17.38
CA PRO A 19 1.64 7.34 18.43
C PRO A 19 1.84 6.57 19.74
N MET A 20 0.84 5.83 20.19
CA MET A 20 0.95 5.00 21.40
C MET A 20 2.03 3.92 21.25
N VAL A 21 2.16 3.30 20.07
CA VAL A 21 3.19 2.29 19.81
C VAL A 21 4.59 2.91 19.80
N ASP A 22 4.77 4.04 19.13
CA ASP A 22 6.05 4.75 19.04
C ASP A 22 6.51 5.32 20.39
N GLU A 23 5.58 5.72 21.27
CA GLU A 23 5.89 6.17 22.62
C GLU A 23 6.33 5.01 23.54
N LYS A 24 5.65 3.85 23.41
CA LYS A 24 5.82 2.75 24.35
C LYS A 24 6.97 1.80 24.00
N TRP A 25 7.31 1.68 22.73
CA TRP A 25 8.36 0.77 22.25
C TRP A 25 9.38 1.51 21.41
N ARG A 26 10.61 0.98 21.35
CA ARG A 26 11.64 1.50 20.45
C ARG A 26 11.31 1.10 19.02
N THR A 27 10.58 1.96 18.32
CA THR A 27 10.27 1.84 16.90
C THR A 27 11.22 2.68 16.04
N ASP A 28 11.07 2.52 14.73
CA ASP A 28 11.63 3.43 13.74
C ASP A 28 10.45 4.12 13.03
N PRO A 29 10.04 5.32 13.50
CA PRO A 29 8.81 5.95 13.02
C PRO A 29 8.82 6.24 11.52
N GLU A 30 9.98 6.56 10.96
CA GLU A 30 10.22 6.88 9.54
C GLU A 30 10.16 5.63 8.65
N ARG A 31 10.24 4.43 9.23
CA ARG A 31 10.20 3.16 8.50
C ARG A 31 9.01 2.30 8.91
N SER A 32 7.86 2.95 8.97
CA SER A 32 6.58 2.30 9.19
C SER A 32 5.96 1.88 7.86
N CYS A 33 5.33 0.72 7.82
CA CYS A 33 4.57 0.21 6.67
C CYS A 33 3.23 -0.33 7.14
N ILE A 34 2.25 -0.42 6.25
CA ILE A 34 0.93 -1.00 6.52
C ILE A 34 0.64 -2.18 5.60
N ALA A 35 0.01 -3.22 6.12
CA ALA A 35 -0.28 -4.41 5.34
C ALA A 35 -1.66 -4.97 5.66
N GLY A 36 -2.30 -5.57 4.67
CA GLY A 36 -3.58 -6.23 4.86
C GLY A 36 -4.02 -7.03 3.65
N SER A 37 -5.00 -7.91 3.85
CA SER A 37 -5.61 -8.72 2.79
C SER A 37 -7.04 -8.29 2.47
N SER A 38 -7.52 -8.54 1.25
CA SER A 38 -8.91 -8.24 0.84
C SER A 38 -9.26 -6.75 1.03
N MET A 39 -10.32 -6.43 1.76
CA MET A 39 -10.63 -5.05 2.21
C MET A 39 -9.49 -4.41 3.01
N GLY A 40 -8.75 -5.21 3.79
CA GLY A 40 -7.54 -4.80 4.49
C GLY A 40 -6.43 -4.36 3.53
N GLY A 41 -6.30 -5.02 2.38
CA GLY A 41 -5.35 -4.65 1.33
C GLY A 41 -5.73 -3.33 0.67
N LEU A 42 -7.03 -3.13 0.41
CA LEU A 42 -7.57 -1.88 -0.13
C LEU A 42 -7.32 -0.69 0.82
N ILE A 43 -7.64 -0.84 2.12
CA ILE A 43 -7.44 0.25 3.07
C ILE A 43 -5.96 0.50 3.35
N SER A 44 -5.10 -0.53 3.28
CA SER A 44 -3.63 -0.37 3.39
C SER A 44 -3.07 0.46 2.24
N PHE A 45 -3.52 0.20 1.01
CA PHE A 45 -3.17 1.04 -0.15
C PHE A 45 -3.60 2.49 0.07
N TYR A 46 -4.87 2.70 0.42
CA TYR A 46 -5.42 4.04 0.65
C TYR A 46 -4.65 4.80 1.75
N ALA A 47 -4.36 4.13 2.87
CA ALA A 47 -3.66 4.69 4.00
C ALA A 47 -2.25 5.16 3.63
N ALA A 48 -1.46 4.30 2.99
CA ALA A 48 -0.11 4.65 2.58
C ALA A 48 -0.08 5.74 1.51
N TRP A 49 -1.01 5.69 0.55
CA TRP A 49 -1.09 6.69 -0.50
C TRP A 49 -1.48 8.07 0.04
N LYS A 50 -2.40 8.15 1.01
CA LYS A 50 -2.80 9.42 1.64
C LYS A 50 -1.79 9.94 2.66
N HIS A 51 -1.05 9.05 3.31
CA HIS A 51 -0.11 9.40 4.37
C HIS A 51 1.28 8.82 4.12
N PRO A 52 1.94 9.18 3.00
CA PRO A 52 3.30 8.71 2.72
C PRO A 52 4.32 9.22 3.75
N GLU A 53 4.01 10.31 4.45
CA GLU A 53 4.80 10.83 5.58
C GLU A 53 4.74 9.92 6.82
N VAL A 54 3.75 9.02 6.90
CA VAL A 54 3.60 8.07 8.01
C VAL A 54 3.92 6.65 7.58
N PHE A 55 3.52 6.24 6.38
CA PHE A 55 3.74 4.90 5.86
C PHE A 55 4.66 4.95 4.63
N SER A 56 5.91 4.58 4.84
CA SER A 56 6.93 4.43 3.79
C SER A 56 6.61 3.34 2.75
N GLY A 57 5.64 2.46 3.03
CA GLY A 57 5.14 1.49 2.07
C GLY A 57 3.93 0.70 2.52
N ALA A 58 3.35 -0.06 1.59
CA ALA A 58 2.22 -0.93 1.84
C ALA A 58 2.35 -2.31 1.17
N ALA A 59 1.83 -3.33 1.85
CA ALA A 59 1.60 -4.66 1.29
C ALA A 59 0.10 -4.97 1.20
N CYS A 60 -0.39 -5.04 -0.04
CA CYS A 60 -1.79 -5.21 -0.37
C CYS A 60 -2.00 -6.61 -0.96
N LEU A 61 -2.53 -7.53 -0.15
CA LEU A 61 -2.72 -8.93 -0.54
C LEU A 61 -4.17 -9.15 -0.99
N SER A 62 -4.39 -9.66 -2.19
CA SER A 62 -5.71 -9.81 -2.82
C SER A 62 -6.60 -8.57 -2.63
N PRO A 63 -6.13 -7.35 -2.94
CA PRO A 63 -6.83 -6.13 -2.55
C PRO A 63 -8.18 -5.99 -3.25
N ALA A 64 -9.18 -5.48 -2.52
CA ALA A 64 -10.54 -5.28 -3.01
C ALA A 64 -10.68 -4.08 -4.00
N PHE A 65 -9.85 -4.02 -5.04
CA PHE A 65 -9.90 -3.02 -6.12
C PHE A 65 -11.05 -3.26 -7.11
N VAL A 66 -12.24 -3.51 -6.59
CA VAL A 66 -13.47 -3.70 -7.37
C VAL A 66 -14.31 -2.43 -7.31
N GLU A 67 -15.10 -2.15 -8.35
CA GLU A 67 -15.82 -0.86 -8.52
C GLU A 67 -16.62 -0.42 -7.29
N ARG A 68 -17.24 -1.39 -6.59
CA ARG A 68 -18.02 -1.16 -5.37
C ARG A 68 -17.23 -0.50 -4.23
N TYR A 69 -15.93 -0.79 -4.11
CA TYR A 69 -15.12 -0.38 -2.96
C TYR A 69 -13.85 0.40 -3.34
N GLY A 70 -13.24 0.07 -4.48
CA GLY A 70 -11.91 0.54 -4.87
C GLY A 70 -11.87 1.81 -5.71
N SER A 71 -13.01 2.34 -6.17
CA SER A 71 -13.07 3.48 -7.09
C SER A 71 -12.35 4.74 -6.58
N GLU A 72 -12.38 4.98 -5.26
CA GLU A 72 -11.61 6.07 -4.62
C GLU A 72 -10.10 5.92 -4.82
N CYS A 73 -9.55 4.70 -4.67
CA CYS A 73 -8.12 4.48 -4.85
C CYS A 73 -7.69 4.73 -6.30
N PHE A 74 -8.51 4.32 -7.28
CA PHE A 74 -8.23 4.62 -8.70
C PHE A 74 -8.26 6.13 -8.97
N ARG A 75 -9.24 6.85 -8.41
CA ARG A 75 -9.32 8.31 -8.57
C ARG A 75 -8.14 9.02 -7.92
N MET A 76 -7.65 8.54 -6.78
CA MET A 76 -6.47 9.13 -6.14
C MET A 76 -5.22 9.00 -7.00
N VAL A 77 -4.95 7.81 -7.53
CA VAL A 77 -3.78 7.61 -8.41
C VAL A 77 -3.85 8.53 -9.64
N GLU A 78 -5.04 8.69 -10.23
CA GLU A 78 -5.21 9.59 -11.38
C GLU A 78 -5.05 11.07 -10.98
N ALA A 79 -5.57 11.48 -9.82
CA ALA A 79 -5.45 12.86 -9.34
C ALA A 79 -4.00 13.25 -9.02
N ASP A 80 -3.21 12.31 -8.50
CA ASP A 80 -1.85 12.55 -8.03
C ASP A 80 -0.78 12.25 -9.11
N ARG A 81 -1.18 12.01 -10.36
CA ARG A 81 -0.28 11.64 -11.48
C ARG A 81 0.91 12.58 -11.72
N GLU A 82 0.78 13.85 -11.34
CA GLU A 82 1.86 14.85 -11.48
C GLU A 82 2.81 14.87 -10.27
N HIS A 83 2.34 14.37 -9.11
CA HIS A 83 3.03 14.42 -7.83
C HIS A 83 2.84 13.09 -7.08
N LEU A 84 3.39 12.02 -7.64
CA LEU A 84 3.27 10.68 -7.07
C LEU A 84 3.94 10.60 -5.69
N PRO A 85 3.32 9.91 -4.72
CA PRO A 85 3.85 9.84 -3.37
C PRO A 85 5.12 9.00 -3.29
N ASP A 86 6.00 9.37 -2.35
CA ASP A 86 7.27 8.67 -2.10
C ASP A 86 7.05 7.43 -1.22
N LEU A 87 6.57 6.32 -1.79
CA LEU A 87 6.34 5.08 -1.03
C LEU A 87 6.67 3.81 -1.83
N ASP A 88 6.78 2.67 -1.15
CA ASP A 88 6.96 1.34 -1.77
C ASP A 88 5.65 0.52 -1.73
N LEU A 89 5.23 -0.05 -2.86
CA LEU A 89 4.00 -0.85 -3.00
C LEU A 89 4.30 -2.30 -3.35
N PHE A 90 3.77 -3.20 -2.54
CA PHE A 90 3.68 -4.62 -2.85
C PHE A 90 2.22 -5.00 -3.08
N LEU A 91 1.86 -5.34 -4.31
CA LEU A 91 0.55 -5.88 -4.66
C LEU A 91 0.70 -7.38 -4.92
N SER A 92 -0.14 -8.21 -4.31
CA SER A 92 -0.27 -9.61 -4.73
C SER A 92 -1.72 -10.00 -4.91
N CYS A 93 -1.98 -10.94 -5.81
CA CYS A 93 -3.29 -11.57 -5.95
C CYS A 93 -3.09 -13.00 -6.45
N GLY A 94 -4.02 -13.88 -6.08
CA GLY A 94 -4.12 -15.20 -6.65
C GLY A 94 -4.84 -15.22 -8.00
N GLY A 95 -4.83 -16.40 -8.63
CA GLY A 95 -5.58 -16.66 -9.87
C GLY A 95 -6.58 -17.80 -9.76
N ALA A 96 -6.83 -18.31 -8.55
CA ALA A 96 -7.84 -19.34 -8.33
C ALA A 96 -9.25 -18.81 -8.67
N ALA A 97 -10.16 -19.73 -9.00
CA ALA A 97 -11.54 -19.39 -9.35
C ALA A 97 -12.30 -18.76 -8.17
N GLY A 98 -13.47 -18.18 -8.47
CA GLY A 98 -14.32 -17.52 -7.49
C GLY A 98 -13.88 -16.08 -7.22
N LEU A 99 -13.99 -15.64 -5.96
CA LEU A 99 -13.71 -14.26 -5.57
C LEU A 99 -12.31 -13.79 -5.97
N GLU A 100 -11.30 -14.66 -5.89
CA GLU A 100 -9.92 -14.28 -6.18
C GLU A 100 -9.72 -13.86 -7.65
N ALA A 101 -10.40 -14.52 -8.59
CA ALA A 101 -10.37 -14.13 -10.00
C ALA A 101 -11.01 -12.74 -10.25
N GLU A 102 -12.04 -12.37 -9.50
CA GLU A 102 -12.65 -11.03 -9.57
C GLU A 102 -11.68 -9.96 -9.03
N LEU A 103 -10.96 -10.27 -7.95
CA LEU A 103 -9.98 -9.36 -7.35
C LEU A 103 -8.70 -9.22 -8.19
N LEU A 104 -8.35 -10.28 -8.93
CA LEU A 104 -7.20 -10.27 -9.83
C LEU A 104 -7.37 -9.20 -10.92
N ASP A 105 -8.54 -9.12 -11.55
CA ASP A 105 -8.82 -8.09 -12.57
C ASP A 105 -8.64 -6.67 -11.99
N GLY A 106 -9.19 -6.40 -10.80
CA GLY A 106 -8.99 -5.13 -10.10
C GLY A 106 -7.53 -4.84 -9.77
N THR A 107 -6.79 -5.85 -9.31
CA THR A 107 -5.36 -5.73 -8.98
C THR A 107 -4.52 -5.41 -10.21
N LEU A 108 -4.77 -6.08 -11.34
CA LEU A 108 -4.09 -5.82 -12.60
C LEU A 108 -4.41 -4.42 -13.13
N LYS A 109 -5.68 -4.01 -13.10
CA LYS A 109 -6.08 -2.64 -13.47
C LYS A 109 -5.40 -1.58 -12.63
N MET A 110 -5.27 -1.80 -11.32
CA MET A 110 -4.55 -0.86 -10.45
C MET A 110 -3.06 -0.82 -10.77
N ALA A 111 -2.43 -1.97 -10.99
CA ALA A 111 -1.03 -2.04 -11.40
C ALA A 111 -0.79 -1.29 -12.72
N ASP A 112 -1.66 -1.46 -13.71
CA ASP A 112 -1.57 -0.76 -15.00
C ASP A 112 -1.80 0.75 -14.84
N ARG A 113 -2.71 1.14 -13.95
CA ARG A 113 -2.94 2.56 -13.61
C ARG A 113 -1.69 3.20 -13.01
N LEU A 114 -1.06 2.55 -12.03
CA LEU A 114 0.18 3.00 -11.40
C LEU A 114 1.31 3.15 -12.43
N LYS A 115 1.50 2.15 -13.29
CA LYS A 115 2.50 2.20 -14.37
C LYS A 115 2.22 3.34 -15.35
N SER A 116 0.97 3.50 -15.76
CA SER A 116 0.55 4.56 -16.70
C SER A 116 0.71 5.97 -16.11
N ALA A 117 0.58 6.11 -14.79
CA ALA A 117 0.84 7.35 -14.07
C ALA A 117 2.34 7.64 -13.91
N GLY A 118 3.24 6.71 -14.27
CA GLY A 118 4.69 6.87 -14.12
C GLY A 118 5.23 6.45 -12.74
N PHE A 119 4.49 5.64 -11.98
CA PHE A 119 4.97 5.17 -10.67
C PHE A 119 6.25 4.33 -10.83
N PRO A 120 7.32 4.60 -10.07
CA PRO A 120 8.62 3.98 -10.31
C PRO A 120 8.56 2.46 -10.20
N GLU A 121 8.99 1.75 -11.25
CA GLU A 121 9.00 0.28 -11.27
C GLU A 121 9.85 -0.31 -10.13
N SER A 122 10.92 0.38 -9.74
CA SER A 122 11.76 -0.03 -8.62
C SER A 122 11.02 -0.05 -7.27
N ARG A 123 9.89 0.66 -7.18
CA ARG A 123 9.06 0.84 -5.98
C ARG A 123 7.71 0.14 -6.05
N LEU A 124 7.44 -0.61 -7.12
CA LEU A 124 6.23 -1.38 -7.29
C LEU A 124 6.57 -2.84 -7.57
N THR A 125 6.14 -3.74 -6.68
CA THR A 125 6.11 -5.17 -6.94
C THR A 125 4.68 -5.62 -7.14
N VAL A 126 4.41 -6.35 -8.23
CA VAL A 126 3.13 -7.01 -8.48
C VAL A 126 3.39 -8.50 -8.62
N ARG A 127 2.76 -9.31 -7.76
CA ARG A 127 3.00 -10.75 -7.70
C ARG A 127 1.69 -11.53 -7.85
N ILE A 128 1.55 -12.23 -8.96
CA ILE A 128 0.36 -13.04 -9.25
C ILE A 128 0.71 -14.51 -9.12
N GLU A 129 -0.03 -15.22 -8.28
CA GLU A 129 0.18 -16.64 -7.98
C GLU A 129 -1.05 -17.43 -8.41
N SER A 130 -1.00 -18.12 -9.54
CA SER A 130 -2.19 -18.76 -10.14
C SER A 130 -2.89 -19.78 -9.23
N TRP A 131 -2.16 -20.38 -8.31
CA TRP A 131 -2.67 -21.35 -7.33
C TRP A 131 -3.28 -20.71 -6.08
N ALA A 132 -2.98 -19.43 -5.81
CA ALA A 132 -3.42 -18.78 -4.59
C ALA A 132 -4.93 -18.54 -4.62
N GLU A 133 -5.56 -18.90 -3.51
CA GLU A 133 -6.98 -18.68 -3.23
C GLU A 133 -7.18 -17.47 -2.31
N HIS A 134 -8.44 -17.06 -2.11
CA HIS A 134 -8.80 -15.98 -1.20
C HIS A 134 -8.80 -16.43 0.27
N ASN A 135 -7.65 -16.80 0.81
CA ASN A 135 -7.52 -17.32 2.18
C ASN A 135 -6.19 -16.97 2.86
N GLU A 136 -6.14 -17.18 4.18
CA GLU A 136 -5.00 -16.86 5.03
C GLU A 136 -3.74 -17.67 4.70
N GLU A 137 -3.89 -18.91 4.22
CA GLU A 137 -2.75 -19.75 3.86
C GLU A 137 -1.98 -19.15 2.67
N ALA A 138 -2.71 -18.72 1.64
CA ALA A 138 -2.12 -18.06 0.48
C ALA A 138 -1.44 -16.75 0.86
N TRP A 139 -2.08 -15.92 1.69
CA TRP A 139 -1.51 -14.65 2.16
C TRP A 139 -0.27 -14.85 3.03
N ALA A 140 -0.26 -15.86 3.91
CA ALA A 140 0.88 -16.18 4.76
C ALA A 140 2.12 -16.55 3.93
N ARG A 141 1.94 -17.24 2.80
CA ARG A 141 3.04 -17.56 1.87
C ARG A 141 3.62 -16.31 1.21
N MET A 142 2.86 -15.20 1.12
CA MET A 142 3.35 -13.92 0.59
C MET A 142 4.12 -13.08 1.62
N THR A 143 3.92 -13.33 2.92
CA THR A 143 4.62 -12.66 4.04
C THR A 143 6.12 -12.46 3.86
N PRO A 144 6.91 -13.52 3.60
CA PRO A 144 8.35 -13.37 3.44
C PRO A 144 8.74 -12.58 2.17
N HIS A 145 7.84 -12.40 1.20
CA HIS A 145 8.11 -11.63 -0.02
C HIS A 145 7.91 -10.15 0.21
N TRP A 146 6.77 -9.74 0.76
CA TRP A 146 6.51 -8.33 1.01
C TRP A 146 7.38 -7.76 2.12
N LEU A 147 7.71 -8.54 3.16
CA LEU A 147 8.66 -8.13 4.20
C LEU A 147 10.04 -7.83 3.60
N ARG A 148 10.53 -8.70 2.72
CA ARG A 148 11.82 -8.46 2.04
C ARG A 148 11.77 -7.24 1.14
N PHE A 149 10.70 -7.10 0.37
CA PHE A 149 10.55 -5.95 -0.52
C PHE A 149 10.55 -4.61 0.25
N LEU A 150 9.76 -4.52 1.33
CA LEU A 150 9.62 -3.28 2.10
C LEU A 150 10.81 -3.00 3.03
N PHE A 151 11.46 -4.04 3.57
CA PHE A 151 12.44 -3.88 4.66
C PHE A 151 13.87 -4.38 4.36
N ALA A 152 14.18 -4.91 3.17
CA ALA A 152 15.57 -5.29 2.85
C ALA A 152 16.42 -4.12 2.33
N ARG A 153 15.81 -2.98 1.97
CA ARG A 153 16.53 -1.80 1.44
C ARG A 153 16.85 -0.80 2.55
N PRO A 154 17.99 -0.08 2.49
CA PRO A 154 18.29 1.02 3.40
C PRO A 154 17.18 2.07 3.41
N GLN A 155 16.99 2.78 4.53
CA GLN A 155 16.06 3.90 4.60
C GLN A 155 16.40 4.98 3.58
N ARG A 156 15.35 5.61 3.05
CA ARG A 156 15.50 6.80 2.23
C ARG A 156 15.99 7.93 3.11
N THR A 157 17.06 8.61 2.72
CA THR A 157 17.44 9.87 3.35
C THR A 157 16.44 10.94 2.92
N GLN A 158 15.89 11.69 3.88
CA GLN A 158 15.13 12.90 3.59
C GLN A 158 15.99 13.84 2.71
N PRO A 159 15.41 14.56 1.73
CA PRO A 159 16.11 15.67 1.12
C PRO A 159 16.50 16.65 2.23
N ASP A 160 17.77 17.06 2.24
CA ASP A 160 18.30 18.01 3.21
C ASP A 160 17.43 19.28 3.20
N PRO A 161 16.80 19.68 4.33
CA PRO A 161 16.03 20.93 4.38
C PRO A 161 16.91 22.18 4.16
N GLY A 162 18.24 22.03 4.02
CA GLY A 162 19.22 23.10 3.93
C GLY A 162 19.58 23.66 2.54
N THR A 163 19.12 23.11 1.41
CA THR A 163 19.48 23.65 0.08
C THR A 163 18.40 24.55 -0.54
N GLY A 164 17.75 25.37 0.28
CA GLY A 164 17.07 26.60 -0.18
C GLY A 164 18.09 27.72 -0.35
N GLY A 165 19.02 27.55 -1.29
CA GLY A 165 20.03 28.54 -1.63
C GLY A 165 19.36 29.82 -2.11
N ARG A 166 19.66 30.92 -1.41
CA ARG A 166 19.47 32.28 -1.92
C ARG A 166 20.16 32.40 -3.27
N SER A 167 19.39 32.71 -4.31
CA SER A 167 19.84 33.43 -5.50
C SER A 167 18.67 34.23 -6.04
#